data_AF-A0A8S3GBY0-F1
#
_entry.id   AF-A0A8S3GBY0-F1
#
_cell.length_a   1.000
_cell.length_b   1.000
_cell.length_c   1.000
_cell.angle_alpha   90.00
_cell.angle_beta   90.00
_cell.angle_gamma   90.00
#
_symmetry.space_group_name_H-M   'P 1'
#
loop_
_entity.id
_entity.type
_entity.pdbx_description
1 polymer ?
#
loop_
_entity_poly.entity_id
_entity_poly.type
_entity_poly.pdbx_seq_one_letter_code
_entity_poly.pdbx_strand_id
1 'polypeptide(L)'
;MEWETTLDSTKIIEALDPDTVIFFQLHKRVWPAAQRDSCFWSHIRCISNSDEDQPTWLVVNYTTPHPLAPIKSPQVRLVANVALICETIISEPPLNPKDIKRENIQCKLTYVAF
;
A
#
# COMPACT_ATOMS: atom_id res chain seq x y z
N MET A 1 0.34 10.12 11.26
CA MET A 1 -0.65 9.53 10.35
C MET A 1 -1.74 10.56 10.14
N GLU A 2 -1.77 11.21 8.99
CA GLU A 2 -2.78 12.24 8.72
C GLU A 2 -4.08 11.65 8.16
N TRP A 3 -4.00 10.47 7.52
CA TRP A 3 -5.14 9.81 6.86
C TRP A 3 -5.50 8.44 7.44
N GLU A 4 -4.54 7.74 8.06
CA GLU A 4 -4.76 6.41 8.63
C GLU A 4 -5.32 6.51 10.06
N THR A 5 -6.49 5.94 10.29
CA THR A 5 -7.27 6.10 11.53
C THR A 5 -7.48 4.79 12.28
N THR A 6 -7.14 3.64 11.70
CA THR A 6 -7.37 2.30 12.26
C THR A 6 -6.21 1.81 13.11
N LEU A 7 -5.05 2.46 13.03
CA LEU A 7 -3.83 2.05 13.74
C LEU A 7 -3.67 2.75 15.09
N ASP A 8 -3.18 2.00 16.08
CA ASP A 8 -2.65 2.51 17.34
C ASP A 8 -1.17 2.87 17.21
N SER A 9 -0.40 2.04 16.48
CA SER A 9 1.01 2.32 16.21
C SER A 9 1.49 1.68 14.90
N THR A 10 2.54 2.26 14.33
CA THR A 10 3.26 1.74 13.16
C THR A 10 4.75 1.87 13.38
N LYS A 11 5.53 0.90 12.88
CA LYS A 11 6.99 0.92 12.91
C LYS A 11 7.52 0.29 11.63
N ILE A 12 8.47 0.96 10.97
CA ILE A 12 9.34 0.32 9.99
C ILE A 12 10.34 -0.53 10.77
N ILE A 13 10.35 -1.83 10.53
CA ILE A 13 11.21 -2.79 11.23
C ILE A 13 12.40 -3.23 10.38
N GLU A 14 12.32 -3.10 9.07
CA GLU A 14 13.41 -3.37 8.13
C GLU A 14 13.20 -2.57 6.84
N ALA A 15 14.28 -2.08 6.23
CA ALA A 15 14.27 -1.52 4.88
C ALA A 15 15.09 -2.45 3.99
N LEU A 16 14.42 -3.14 3.07
CA LEU A 16 15.05 -4.13 2.18
C LEU A 16 15.64 -3.45 0.93
N ASP A 17 14.93 -2.44 0.42
CA ASP A 17 15.28 -1.67 -0.77
C ASP A 17 14.68 -0.25 -0.64
N PRO A 18 15.19 0.78 -1.34
CA PRO A 18 14.51 2.08 -1.46
C PRO A 18 13.00 2.05 -1.68
N ASP A 19 12.49 1.03 -2.37
CA ASP A 19 11.07 0.89 -2.70
C ASP A 19 10.36 -0.26 -1.94
N THR A 20 11.05 -0.89 -0.99
CA THR A 20 10.59 -2.08 -0.27
C THR A 20 10.94 -2.02 1.21
N VAL A 21 9.93 -1.96 2.07
CA VAL A 21 10.09 -1.86 3.53
C VAL A 21 9.19 -2.84 4.25
N ILE A 22 9.62 -3.35 5.42
CA ILE A 22 8.79 -4.18 6.29
C ILE A 22 8.22 -3.33 7.41
N PHE A 23 6.90 -3.39 7.58
CA PHE A 23 6.17 -2.74 8.65
C PHE A 23 5.71 -3.74 9.71
N PHE A 24 5.74 -3.28 10.95
CA PHE A 24 4.97 -3.84 12.05
C PHE A 24 3.94 -2.81 12.51
N GLN A 25 2.68 -3.20 12.61
CA GLN A 25 1.58 -2.31 12.98
C GLN A 25 0.71 -2.93 14.06
N LEU A 26 0.22 -2.08 14.97
CA LEU A 26 -0.78 -2.44 15.96
C LEU A 26 -2.09 -1.72 15.62
N HIS A 27 -3.18 -2.47 15.51
CA HIS A 27 -4.49 -1.96 15.15
C HIS A 27 -5.30 -1.61 16.40
N LYS A 28 -6.12 -0.58 16.30
CA LYS A 28 -7.13 -0.24 17.32
C LYS A 28 -8.00 -1.46 17.59
N ARG A 29 -8.26 -1.72 18.87
CA ARG A 29 -9.09 -2.87 19.27
C ARG A 29 -10.55 -2.62 18.92
N VAL A 30 -11.13 -3.51 18.12
CA VAL A 30 -12.58 -3.60 17.93
C VAL A 30 -13.14 -4.64 18.89
N TRP A 31 -13.80 -4.18 19.95
CA TRP A 31 -14.48 -5.03 20.93
C TRP A 31 -15.64 -5.80 20.26
N PRO A 32 -15.91 -7.07 20.61
CA PRO A 32 -15.35 -7.85 21.73
C PRO A 32 -14.03 -8.56 21.43
N ALA A 33 -13.59 -8.58 20.18
CA ALA A 33 -12.46 -9.39 19.78
C ALA A 33 -11.11 -8.89 20.33
N ALA A 34 -10.11 -9.78 20.29
CA ALA A 34 -8.73 -9.47 20.66
C ALA A 34 -8.15 -8.35 19.79
N GLN A 35 -7.15 -7.64 20.29
CA GLN A 35 -6.43 -6.66 19.48
C GLN A 35 -5.64 -7.38 18.37
N ARG A 36 -5.44 -6.71 17.24
CA ARG A 36 -4.73 -7.28 16.10
C ARG A 36 -3.42 -6.57 15.83
N ASP A 37 -2.42 -7.34 15.41
CA ASP A 37 -1.18 -6.83 14.86
C ASP A 37 -1.02 -7.28 13.40
N SER A 38 -0.22 -6.58 12.62
CA SER A 38 0.18 -7.00 11.27
C SER A 38 1.68 -6.85 11.07
N CYS A 39 2.25 -7.78 10.32
CA CYS A 39 3.64 -7.75 9.88
C CYS A 39 3.66 -8.08 8.39
N PHE A 40 4.08 -7.14 7.56
CA PHE A 40 4.03 -7.26 6.11
C PHE A 40 5.15 -6.45 5.47
N TRP A 41 5.62 -6.91 4.32
CA TRP A 41 6.40 -6.04 3.44
C TRP A 41 5.45 -5.19 2.61
N SER A 42 5.84 -3.94 2.38
CA SER A 42 5.19 -2.96 1.53
C SER A 42 6.14 -2.64 0.38
N HIS A 43 5.63 -2.71 -0.83
CA HIS A 43 6.45 -2.64 -2.04
C HIS A 43 5.76 -1.78 -3.08
N ILE A 44 6.43 -0.75 -3.56
CA ILE A 44 5.92 0.10 -4.65
C ILE A 44 6.59 -0.25 -5.97
N ARG A 45 5.80 -0.49 -7.03
CA ARG A 45 6.33 -0.78 -8.37
C ARG A 45 5.61 0.02 -9.43
N CYS A 46 6.34 0.28 -10.51
CA CYS A 46 5.84 0.83 -11.76
C CYS A 46 5.97 -0.27 -12.82
N ILE A 47 4.85 -0.66 -13.41
CA ILE A 47 4.81 -1.63 -14.52
C ILE A 47 4.59 -0.82 -15.80
N SER A 48 5.59 -0.81 -16.67
CA SER A 48 5.42 -0.36 -18.05
C SER A 48 4.90 -1.52 -18.89
N ASN A 49 3.67 -1.44 -19.37
CA ASN A 49 3.18 -2.37 -20.39
C ASN A 49 3.71 -1.89 -21.74
N SER A 50 4.30 -2.77 -22.55
CA SER A 50 4.78 -2.39 -23.90
C SER A 50 3.66 -1.91 -24.81
N ASP A 51 2.44 -2.34 -24.50
CA ASP A 51 1.24 -2.15 -25.33
C ASP A 51 0.32 -1.03 -24.79
N GLU A 52 0.64 -0.45 -23.62
CA GLU A 52 -0.12 0.65 -23.02
C GLU A 52 0.72 1.93 -22.98
N ASP A 53 0.09 3.06 -23.32
CA ASP A 53 0.78 4.36 -23.38
C ASP A 53 1.17 4.92 -22.00
N GLN A 54 0.59 4.41 -20.91
CA GLN A 54 0.80 4.95 -19.55
C GLN A 54 1.20 3.84 -18.57
N PRO A 55 2.18 4.10 -17.69
CA PRO A 55 2.59 3.12 -16.69
C PRO A 55 1.51 2.90 -15.62
N THR A 56 1.39 1.66 -15.17
CA THR A 56 0.59 1.31 -14.00
C THR A 56 1.46 1.35 -12.74
N TRP A 57 1.03 2.10 -11.74
CA TRP A 57 1.67 2.11 -10.43
C TRP A 57 0.92 1.21 -9.47
N LEU A 58 1.64 0.45 -8.64
CA LEU A 58 1.02 -0.35 -7.60
C LEU A 58 1.82 -0.32 -6.31
N VAL A 59 1.10 -0.37 -5.19
CA VAL A 59 1.64 -0.68 -3.87
C VAL A 59 1.03 -1.99 -3.40
N VAL A 60 1.88 -2.96 -3.06
CA VAL A 60 1.47 -4.25 -2.52
C VAL A 60 1.95 -4.38 -1.09
N ASN A 61 1.02 -4.74 -0.21
CA ASN A 61 1.27 -5.07 1.18
C ASN A 61 0.95 -6.55 1.39
N TYR A 62 1.96 -7.35 1.71
CA TYR A 62 1.80 -8.80 1.87
C TYR A 62 2.44 -9.29 3.15
N THR A 63 1.68 -10.08 3.91
CA THR A 63 2.14 -10.60 5.21
C THR A 63 3.42 -11.40 5.09
N THR A 64 4.35 -11.14 6.01
CA THR A 64 5.62 -11.85 6.11
C THR A 64 5.99 -12.08 7.57
N PRO A 65 6.55 -13.25 7.94
CA PRO A 65 7.14 -13.43 9.25
C PRO A 65 8.42 -12.58 9.39
N HIS A 66 8.69 -12.06 10.59
CA HIS A 66 9.93 -11.34 10.87
C HIS A 66 10.34 -11.49 12.35
N PRO A 67 11.63 -11.72 12.68
CA PRO A 67 12.09 -11.94 14.05
C PRO A 67 11.78 -10.79 15.02
N LEU A 68 11.79 -9.55 14.53
CA LEU A 68 11.44 -8.36 15.33
C LEU A 68 9.92 -8.15 15.51
N ALA A 69 9.09 -8.98 14.90
CA ALA A 69 7.63 -8.95 15.01
C ALA A 69 7.06 -10.32 15.44
N PRO A 70 7.47 -10.86 16.60
CA PRO A 70 6.97 -12.13 17.10
C PRO A 70 5.47 -12.00 17.43
N ILE A 71 4.72 -13.08 17.23
CA ILE A 71 3.32 -13.15 17.63
C ILE A 71 3.25 -13.17 19.16
N LYS A 72 2.47 -12.28 19.76
CA LYS A 72 2.31 -12.16 21.20
C LYS A 72 0.86 -12.43 21.58
N SER A 73 0.63 -13.24 22.62
CA SER A 73 -0.70 -13.38 23.23
C SER A 73 -0.98 -12.16 24.11
N PRO A 74 -2.20 -11.58 24.09
CA PRO A 74 -3.42 -12.08 23.46
C PRO A 74 -3.67 -11.53 22.03
N GLN A 75 -2.71 -10.86 21.39
CA GLN A 75 -2.88 -10.31 20.04
C GLN A 75 -3.05 -11.43 19.00
N VAL A 76 -3.88 -11.14 17.99
CA VAL A 76 -4.10 -12.02 16.84
C VAL A 76 -3.46 -11.40 15.60
N ARG A 77 -2.56 -12.14 14.96
CA ARG A 77 -1.86 -11.73 13.72
C ARG A 77 -2.82 -11.73 12.54
N LEU A 78 -2.95 -10.57 11.89
CA LEU A 78 -3.60 -10.46 10.59
C LEU A 78 -2.71 -11.03 9.49
N VAL A 79 -3.37 -11.72 8.57
CA VAL A 79 -2.84 -11.99 7.24
C VAL A 79 -3.42 -10.91 6.33
N ALA A 80 -2.55 -10.24 5.58
CA ALA A 80 -2.89 -9.20 4.65
C ALA A 80 -2.32 -9.57 3.29
N ASN A 81 -3.17 -9.53 2.27
CA ASN A 81 -2.78 -9.44 0.87
C ASN A 81 -3.55 -8.29 0.24
N VAL A 82 -2.93 -7.11 0.23
CA VAL A 82 -3.56 -5.85 -0.16
C VAL A 82 -2.79 -5.25 -1.32
N ALA A 83 -3.51 -4.79 -2.34
CA ALA A 83 -2.92 -4.02 -3.42
C ALA A 83 -3.74 -2.76 -3.69
N LEU A 84 -3.04 -1.64 -3.83
CA LEU A 84 -3.56 -0.41 -4.42
C LEU A 84 -2.91 -0.25 -5.79
N ILE A 85 -3.72 -0.32 -6.84
CA ILE A 85 -3.30 -0.24 -8.24
C ILE A 85 -3.86 1.06 -8.81
N CYS A 86 -2.99 1.85 -9.43
CA CYS A 86 -3.26 3.19 -9.92
C CYS A 86 -2.90 3.28 -11.40
N GLU A 87 -3.90 3.56 -12.23
CA GLU A 87 -3.75 3.83 -13.65
C GLU A 87 -3.96 5.34 -13.89
N THR A 88 -3.08 5.96 -14.66
CA THR A 88 -3.20 7.38 -15.00
C THR A 88 -3.92 7.54 -16.33
N ILE A 89 -5.03 8.27 -16.33
CA ILE A 89 -5.82 8.58 -17.52
C ILE A 89 -5.65 10.07 -17.81
N ILE A 90 -5.24 10.40 -19.04
CA ILE A 90 -5.10 11.78 -19.50
C ILE A 90 -6.26 12.07 -20.44
N SER A 91 -7.25 12.83 -19.96
CA SER A 91 -8.41 13.22 -20.74
C SER A 91 -8.02 14.34 -21.70
N GLU A 92 -8.32 14.16 -22.99
CA GLU A 92 -8.03 15.14 -24.06
C GLU A 92 -6.56 15.59 -24.08
N PRO A 93 -5.62 14.68 -24.42
CA PRO A 93 -4.20 14.99 -24.38
C PRO A 93 -3.88 16.20 -25.27
N PRO A 94 -3.27 17.27 -24.72
CA PRO A 94 -2.89 18.45 -25.50
C PRO A 94 -1.83 18.08 -26.55
N LEU A 95 -1.73 18.88 -27.62
CA LEU A 95 -0.74 18.66 -28.69
C LEU A 95 0.70 18.62 -28.15
N ASN A 96 0.99 19.33 -27.07
CA ASN A 96 2.28 19.31 -26.39
C ASN A 96 2.12 18.66 -25.00
N PRO A 97 2.82 17.55 -24.71
CA PRO A 97 2.78 16.89 -23.41
C PRO A 97 3.14 17.80 -22.23
N LYS A 98 3.90 18.88 -22.46
CA LYS A 98 4.26 19.86 -21.42
C LYS A 98 3.07 20.71 -20.95
N ASP A 99 1.98 20.73 -21.71
CA ASP A 99 0.81 21.54 -21.42
C ASP A 99 -0.25 20.78 -20.59
N ILE A 100 0.02 19.53 -20.21
CA ILE A 100 -0.89 18.72 -19.39
C ILE A 100 -1.03 19.34 -18.01
N LYS A 101 -2.26 19.69 -17.62
CA LYS A 101 -2.59 20.22 -16.30
C LYS A 101 -3.25 19.16 -15.44
N ARG A 102 -3.31 19.40 -14.12
CA ARG A 102 -3.99 18.49 -13.16
C ARG A 102 -5.46 18.22 -13.50
N GLU A 103 -6.16 19.20 -14.07
CA GLU A 103 -7.55 19.06 -14.53
C GLU A 103 -7.71 18.07 -15.69
N ASN A 104 -6.64 17.81 -16.46
CA ASN A 104 -6.61 16.82 -17.54
C ASN A 104 -6.23 15.41 -17.05
N ILE A 105 -5.89 15.24 -15.77
CA ILE A 105 -5.37 13.98 -15.24
C ILE A 105 -6.40 13.37 -14.29
N GLN A 106 -6.74 12.12 -14.53
CA GLN A 106 -7.56 11.28 -13.65
C GLN A 106 -6.73 10.08 -13.19
N CYS A 107 -6.94 9.66 -11.95
CA CYS A 107 -6.36 8.42 -11.44
C CYS A 107 -7.48 7.41 -11.25
N LYS A 108 -7.45 6.33 -12.03
CA LYS A 108 -8.34 5.19 -11.83
C LYS A 108 -7.70 4.27 -10.79
N LEU A 109 -8.41 4.10 -9.69
CA LEU A 109 -7.95 3.31 -8.55
C LEU A 109 -8.64 1.96 -8.54
N THR A 110 -7.85 0.89 -8.38
CA THR A 110 -8.33 -0.42 -7.98
C THR A 110 -7.71 -0.77 -6.64
N TYR A 111 -8.55 -0.96 -5.63
CA TYR A 111 -8.12 -1.37 -4.29
C TYR A 111 -8.69 -2.76 -3.98
N VAL A 112 -7.81 -3.69 -3.60
CA VAL A 112 -8.18 -5.03 -3.18
C VAL A 112 -7.53 -5.34 -1.83
N ALA A 113 -8.29 -5.99 -0.94
CA ALA A 113 -7.81 -6.40 0.38
C ALA A 113 -8.42 -7.75 0.75
N PHE A 114 -7.54 -8.74 0.96
CA PHE A 114 -7.86 -10.11 1.37
C PHE A 114 -7.19 -10.46 2.70
#